data_AF-A0A2G7H2M1-F1
#
_entry.id   AF-A0A2G7H2M1-F1
#
_cell.length_a   1.000
_cell.length_b   1.000
_cell.length_c   1.000
_cell.angle_alpha   90.00
_cell.angle_beta   90.00
_cell.angle_gamma   90.00
#
_symmetry.space_group_name_H-M   'P 1'
#
loop_
_entity.id
_entity.type
_entity.pdbx_description
1 polymer ?
#
loop_
_entity_poly.entity_id
_entity_poly.type
_entity_poly.pdbx_seq_one_letter_code
_entity_poly.pdbx_strand_id
1 'polypeptide(L)'
;MIRIRSAALLALSVTLCADLGRAHAQNSVNVNLQNLQPVRIADLQLNVLRLNTAQFQQAIQAPNVLQLNLNDLPARIQARDVAVTRGIGLAGRLAAGADLRADIGRAVLTLPRGLTVPAQVQLRDGARQEVLLFGQDTVALSVAQAEEDSARNRGELLRSFGISEQAPLPADLQPRGQAAPGSAAAPTATGLAAKIGTQIDPNVLLRPPLIRNVLPTPSQPGQEQGDGGSAAPRDGACRFTPTNALFGQLRGSNIGLITTIKNQGARGTCMAFAYTSALESLIARRRGTRMNLSEQYAYYWLRGDDGVLGDGAGWGDFSDAISRARMIPYETAWRYNPSPNRVRLPADTSKPITEFRNSCLNYPDQACSDTTAQAQLVCQGGTNNCAWKPEYAAGGGVNSFRPTRGNEVWASLGGMPFTDVNVTRAYRRNMMRSMLDRGDQLILGFTVDPAFDSIGANGQPNLSLMGGRARGGHAVHIVGYVNTGTRTFNNVQYRVGPGTVNFGTLSFPTGVWVIKNSWSCGFGDGGYAYLPDAFLDQETWGVFNLPAGAVASDMPGF
;
A
#
# COMPACT_ATOMS: atom_id res chain seq x y z
N MET A 1 69.59 -8.95 38.42
CA MET A 1 68.65 -9.20 39.53
C MET A 1 67.33 -9.67 38.93
N ILE A 2 66.93 -10.89 39.31
CA ILE A 2 65.57 -11.50 39.25
C ILE A 2 65.01 -11.75 37.84
N ARG A 3 65.37 -12.86 37.16
CA ARG A 3 64.83 -14.25 37.23
C ARG A 3 63.33 -14.38 36.88
N ILE A 4 63.09 -14.62 35.58
CA ILE A 4 61.93 -15.26 34.99
C ILE A 4 61.93 -16.75 35.41
N ARG A 5 60.81 -17.28 35.88
CA ARG A 5 60.58 -18.73 36.04
C ARG A 5 59.47 -19.18 35.11
N SER A 6 59.83 -20.16 34.28
CA SER A 6 58.95 -20.95 33.43
C SER A 6 58.38 -22.17 34.17
N ALA A 7 57.33 -22.73 33.56
CA ALA A 7 56.85 -24.12 33.62
C ALA A 7 55.80 -24.49 34.67
N ALA A 8 54.58 -24.82 34.20
CA ALA A 8 54.21 -26.23 33.98
C ALA A 8 52.93 -26.34 33.13
N LEU A 9 53.07 -26.95 31.95
CA LEU A 9 51.98 -27.60 31.22
C LEU A 9 51.59 -28.89 31.97
N LEU A 10 50.29 -29.16 32.12
CA LEU A 10 49.78 -30.52 31.94
C LEU A 10 48.37 -30.45 31.34
N ALA A 11 48.20 -31.14 30.22
CA ALA A 11 47.01 -31.15 29.38
C ALA A 11 45.91 -32.07 29.93
N LEU A 12 44.64 -31.75 29.66
CA LEU A 12 43.60 -32.74 29.32
C LEU A 12 42.44 -32.07 28.54
N SER A 13 42.43 -32.33 27.24
CA SER A 13 41.26 -32.60 26.35
C SER A 13 39.88 -31.91 26.58
N VAL A 14 39.50 -31.13 25.56
CA VAL A 14 38.19 -31.07 24.86
C VAL A 14 36.91 -31.09 25.70
N THR A 15 36.26 -29.93 25.84
CA THR A 15 34.81 -29.80 25.56
C THR A 15 34.49 -28.37 25.08
N LEU A 16 34.00 -28.28 23.84
CA LEU A 16 33.28 -27.12 23.31
C LEU A 16 32.00 -26.89 24.13
N CYS A 17 31.67 -25.63 24.45
CA CYS A 17 30.46 -24.96 23.93
C CYS A 17 30.26 -23.56 24.54
N ALA A 18 30.29 -22.57 23.65
CA ALA A 18 29.49 -21.35 23.61
C ALA A 18 29.03 -20.68 24.92
N ASP A 19 29.68 -19.56 25.27
CA ASP A 19 29.08 -18.52 26.12
C ASP A 19 29.56 -17.11 25.72
N LEU A 20 29.46 -16.79 24.43
CA LEU A 20 29.53 -15.41 23.93
C LEU A 20 28.17 -15.02 23.37
N GLY A 21 27.22 -14.81 24.28
CA GLY A 21 25.87 -14.35 24.01
C GLY A 21 25.61 -12.97 24.64
N ARG A 22 25.06 -12.08 23.81
CA ARG A 22 24.20 -10.92 24.17
C ARG A 22 24.89 -9.65 24.67
N ALA A 23 25.37 -8.84 23.72
CA ALA A 23 25.13 -7.41 23.77
C ALA A 23 23.83 -7.12 22.98
N HIS A 24 22.69 -7.17 23.67
CA HIS A 24 21.43 -6.63 23.15
C HIS A 24 21.52 -5.10 23.20
N ALA A 25 21.55 -4.43 22.05
CA ALA A 25 21.48 -2.99 22.04
C ALA A 25 20.14 -2.57 22.67
N GLN A 26 20.25 -1.87 23.79
CA GLN A 26 19.16 -1.47 24.65
C GLN A 26 18.24 -0.50 23.90
N ASN A 27 17.00 -0.94 23.71
CA ASN A 27 15.87 -0.12 23.30
C ASN A 27 15.74 1.06 24.28
N SER A 28 15.82 2.29 23.79
CA SER A 28 15.30 3.44 24.52
C SER A 28 13.96 3.84 23.91
N VAL A 29 12.89 3.69 24.68
CA VAL A 29 12.16 4.88 25.13
C VAL A 29 11.77 4.67 26.60
N ASN A 30 12.55 5.31 27.46
CA ASN A 30 12.09 6.16 28.56
C ASN A 30 10.64 5.97 29.03
N VAL A 31 10.41 4.94 29.84
CA VAL A 31 9.56 5.09 31.03
C VAL A 31 10.37 4.61 32.23
N ASN A 32 11.04 5.56 32.90
CA ASN A 32 11.65 5.37 34.23
C ASN A 32 12.60 4.17 34.40
N LEU A 33 13.56 3.95 33.49
CA LEU A 33 14.61 2.91 33.64
C LEU A 33 14.07 1.47 33.77
N GLN A 34 12.83 1.19 33.32
CA GLN A 34 12.27 -0.15 33.40
C GLN A 34 12.76 -1.04 32.24
N ASN A 35 13.18 -2.26 32.59
CA ASN A 35 13.65 -3.25 31.62
C ASN A 35 12.48 -3.93 30.91
N LEU A 36 12.66 -4.21 29.62
CA LEU A 36 11.78 -5.08 28.85
C LEU A 36 11.78 -6.49 29.45
N GLN A 37 10.60 -7.10 29.51
CA GLN A 37 10.40 -8.44 30.04
C GLN A 37 9.98 -9.39 28.92
N PRO A 38 10.68 -10.53 28.74
CA PRO A 38 10.26 -11.52 27.75
C PRO A 38 8.97 -12.20 28.20
N VAL A 39 8.06 -12.40 27.26
CA VAL A 39 6.80 -13.14 27.43
C VAL A 39 6.65 -14.09 26.25
N ARG A 40 6.27 -15.33 26.53
CA ARG A 40 5.94 -16.33 25.52
C ARG A 40 4.44 -16.53 25.45
N ILE A 41 3.86 -16.42 24.26
CA ILE A 41 2.43 -16.62 24.00
C ILE A 41 2.31 -17.56 22.82
N ALA A 42 1.80 -18.78 23.04
CA ALA A 42 1.89 -19.85 22.05
C ALA A 42 3.34 -20.03 21.54
N ASP A 43 3.57 -19.81 20.25
CA ASP A 43 4.87 -19.85 19.58
C ASP A 43 5.56 -18.48 19.49
N LEU A 44 4.86 -17.38 19.82
CA LEU A 44 5.41 -16.03 19.79
C LEU A 44 6.32 -15.75 21.00
N GLN A 45 7.46 -15.13 20.73
CA GLN A 45 8.35 -14.55 21.73
C GLN A 45 8.29 -13.03 21.65
N LEU A 46 7.76 -12.40 22.69
CA LEU A 46 7.56 -10.96 22.75
C LEU A 46 8.36 -10.36 23.89
N ASN A 47 8.71 -9.09 23.74
CA ASN A 47 9.24 -8.27 24.83
C ASN A 47 8.20 -7.21 25.19
N VAL A 48 7.81 -7.16 26.46
CA VAL A 48 6.80 -6.22 26.96
C VAL A 48 7.39 -5.27 27.98
N LEU A 49 6.90 -4.04 28.01
CA LEU A 49 7.17 -3.10 29.08
C LEU A 49 6.07 -3.21 30.14
N ARG A 50 6.37 -3.78 31.31
CA ARG A 50 5.40 -3.91 32.40
C ARG A 50 5.41 -2.70 33.31
N LEU A 51 4.35 -1.91 33.23
CA LEU A 51 4.15 -0.68 34.00
C LEU A 51 3.29 -0.95 35.24
N ASN A 52 3.50 -0.20 36.32
CA ASN A 52 2.54 -0.23 37.43
C ASN A 52 1.18 0.32 36.99
N THR A 53 0.12 0.12 37.77
CA THR A 53 -1.24 0.53 37.38
C THR A 53 -1.33 2.01 37.01
N ALA A 54 -0.75 2.92 37.80
CA ALA A 54 -0.81 4.36 37.53
C ALA A 54 -0.07 4.73 36.22
N GLN A 55 1.13 4.19 36.01
CA GLN A 55 1.91 4.39 34.79
C GLN A 55 1.21 3.81 33.56
N PHE A 56 0.59 2.64 33.68
CA PHE A 56 -0.16 2.04 32.59
C PHE A 56 -1.39 2.88 32.23
N GLN A 57 -2.15 3.35 33.22
CA GLN A 57 -3.29 4.25 32.99
C GLN A 57 -2.86 5.54 32.28
N GLN A 58 -1.72 6.11 32.66
CA GLN A 58 -1.14 7.24 31.93
C GLN A 58 -0.73 6.88 30.50
N ALA A 59 -0.14 5.70 30.28
CA ALA A 59 0.31 5.26 28.96
C ALA A 59 -0.86 5.07 27.98
N ILE A 60 -2.00 4.54 28.45
CA ILE A 60 -3.19 4.32 27.61
C ILE A 60 -4.06 5.56 27.43
N GLN A 61 -3.80 6.63 28.18
CA GLN A 61 -4.40 7.96 27.94
C GLN A 61 -3.72 8.68 26.76
N ALA A 62 -2.56 8.20 26.29
CA ALA A 62 -1.96 8.73 25.08
C ALA A 62 -2.92 8.52 23.89
N PRO A 63 -3.02 9.49 22.97
CA PRO A 63 -3.87 9.34 21.81
C PRO A 63 -3.40 8.15 20.98
N ASN A 64 -4.34 7.55 20.25
CA ASN A 64 -4.05 6.56 19.21
C ASN A 64 -3.44 5.24 19.69
N VAL A 65 -3.56 4.93 20.99
CA VAL A 65 -3.17 3.63 21.54
C VAL A 65 -4.15 2.53 21.11
N LEU A 66 -3.62 1.36 20.75
CA LEU A 66 -4.42 0.17 20.47
C LEU A 66 -4.34 -0.80 21.63
N GLN A 67 -5.44 -0.92 22.37
CA GLN A 67 -5.53 -1.88 23.47
C GLN A 67 -5.65 -3.30 22.94
N LEU A 68 -5.00 -4.24 23.63
CA LEU A 68 -5.14 -5.67 23.38
C LEU A 68 -5.05 -6.47 24.68
N ASN A 69 -5.64 -7.65 24.68
CA ASN A 69 -5.35 -8.67 25.66
C ASN A 69 -4.38 -9.70 25.06
N LEU A 70 -3.28 -9.99 25.74
CA LEU A 70 -2.29 -10.98 25.27
C LEU A 70 -2.88 -12.39 25.14
N ASN A 71 -3.96 -12.70 25.86
CA ASN A 71 -4.67 -13.98 25.73
C ASN A 71 -5.41 -14.13 24.40
N ASP A 72 -5.68 -13.04 23.68
CA ASP A 72 -6.40 -13.09 22.39
C ASP A 72 -5.47 -13.45 21.22
N LEU A 73 -4.15 -13.28 21.39
CA LEU A 73 -3.17 -13.45 20.31
C LEU A 73 -3.20 -14.85 19.68
N PRO A 74 -3.29 -15.97 20.43
CA PRO A 74 -3.39 -17.30 19.83
C PRO A 74 -4.59 -17.44 18.88
N ALA A 75 -5.77 -16.92 19.26
CA ALA A 75 -6.96 -16.97 18.42
C ALA A 75 -6.82 -16.12 17.16
N ARG A 76 -6.15 -14.95 17.25
CA ARG A 76 -5.86 -14.08 16.10
C ARG A 76 -4.93 -14.76 15.09
N ILE A 77 -3.89 -15.46 15.56
CA ILE A 77 -2.99 -16.24 14.69
C ILE A 77 -3.77 -17.31 13.93
N GLN A 78 -4.60 -18.08 14.65
CA GLN A 78 -5.42 -19.12 14.03
C GLN A 78 -6.39 -18.56 12.99
N ALA A 79 -7.05 -17.43 13.30
CA ALA A 79 -7.96 -16.76 12.37
C ALA A 79 -7.25 -16.29 11.10
N ARG A 80 -6.04 -15.72 11.21
CA ARG A 80 -5.20 -15.36 10.05
C ARG A 80 -4.89 -16.60 9.21
N ASP A 81 -4.43 -17.68 9.81
CA ASP A 81 -4.02 -18.87 9.08
C ASP A 81 -5.20 -19.51 8.33
N VAL A 82 -6.39 -19.55 8.94
CA VAL A 82 -7.64 -19.96 8.26
C VAL A 82 -7.98 -19.04 7.09
N ALA A 83 -7.84 -17.72 7.27
CA ALA A 83 -8.11 -16.76 6.21
C ALA A 83 -7.13 -16.91 5.03
N VAL A 84 -5.85 -17.17 5.31
CA VAL A 84 -4.82 -17.46 4.30
C VAL A 84 -5.18 -18.72 3.51
N THR A 85 -5.50 -19.84 4.18
CA THR A 85 -5.90 -21.09 3.50
C THR A 85 -7.09 -20.88 2.58
N ARG A 86 -8.11 -20.15 3.05
CA ARG A 86 -9.29 -19.81 2.26
C ARG A 86 -8.93 -18.94 1.04
N GLY A 87 -8.05 -17.96 1.20
CA GLY A 87 -7.61 -17.08 0.12
C GLY A 87 -6.84 -17.83 -0.97
N ILE A 88 -5.95 -18.75 -0.59
CA ILE A 88 -5.22 -19.61 -1.55
C ILE A 88 -6.21 -20.49 -2.32
N GLY A 89 -7.18 -21.10 -1.63
CA GLY A 89 -8.22 -21.90 -2.26
C GLY A 89 -9.07 -21.10 -3.25
N LEU A 90 -9.37 -19.83 -2.94
CA LEU A 90 -10.05 -18.93 -3.87
C LEU A 90 -9.19 -18.61 -5.09
N ALA A 91 -7.91 -18.25 -4.91
CA ALA A 91 -7.01 -17.98 -6.02
C ALA A 91 -6.92 -19.16 -7.00
N GLY A 92 -6.87 -20.40 -6.47
CA GLY A 92 -6.97 -21.62 -7.26
C GLY A 92 -8.24 -21.72 -8.11
N ARG A 93 -9.41 -21.42 -7.53
CA ARG A 93 -10.69 -21.42 -8.26
C ARG A 93 -10.75 -20.31 -9.31
N LEU A 94 -10.28 -19.10 -8.99
CA LEU A 94 -10.23 -17.99 -9.94
C LEU A 94 -9.34 -18.34 -11.14
N ALA A 95 -8.15 -18.89 -10.89
CA ALA A 95 -7.17 -19.20 -11.94
C ALA A 95 -7.70 -20.18 -13.01
N ALA A 96 -8.65 -21.05 -12.64
CA ALA A 96 -9.32 -21.98 -13.54
C ALA A 96 -10.48 -21.35 -14.34
N GLY A 97 -10.86 -20.11 -14.03
CA GLY A 97 -11.93 -19.38 -14.70
C GLY A 97 -11.53 -18.86 -16.10
N ALA A 98 -12.55 -18.50 -16.88
CA ALA A 98 -12.40 -17.91 -18.20
C ALA A 98 -12.57 -16.38 -18.22
N ASP A 99 -12.98 -15.78 -17.10
CA ASP A 99 -13.13 -14.33 -16.97
C ASP A 99 -11.82 -13.64 -16.55
N LEU A 100 -11.84 -12.30 -16.49
CA LEU A 100 -10.64 -11.52 -16.22
C LEU A 100 -10.20 -11.56 -14.75
N ARG A 101 -11.00 -12.12 -13.84
CA ARG A 101 -10.56 -12.38 -12.46
C ARG A 101 -9.62 -13.58 -12.40
N ALA A 102 -9.63 -14.44 -13.42
CA ALA A 102 -8.66 -15.52 -13.53
C ALA A 102 -7.21 -15.03 -13.68
N ASP A 103 -6.98 -13.84 -14.24
CA ASP A 103 -5.65 -13.21 -14.28
C ASP A 103 -5.14 -12.94 -12.85
N ILE A 104 -6.02 -12.49 -11.94
CA ILE A 104 -5.69 -12.26 -10.52
C ILE A 104 -5.26 -13.57 -9.86
N GLY A 105 -6.06 -14.64 -10.04
CA GLY A 105 -5.74 -15.96 -9.49
C GLY A 105 -4.39 -16.48 -10.00
N ARG A 106 -4.11 -16.35 -11.30
CA ARG A 106 -2.83 -16.75 -11.89
C ARG A 106 -1.66 -15.93 -11.32
N ALA A 107 -1.80 -14.60 -11.23
CA ALA A 107 -0.77 -13.74 -10.64
C ALA A 107 -0.50 -14.07 -9.17
N VAL A 108 -1.51 -14.41 -8.37
CA VAL A 108 -1.31 -14.84 -6.97
C VAL A 108 -0.55 -16.17 -6.89
N LEU A 109 -0.87 -17.12 -7.78
CA LEU A 109 -0.33 -18.47 -7.72
C LEU A 109 1.14 -18.57 -8.16
N THR A 110 1.66 -17.59 -8.91
CA THR A 110 3.09 -17.53 -9.28
C THR A 110 3.98 -17.07 -8.12
N LEU A 111 3.41 -16.48 -7.08
CA LEU A 111 4.15 -15.92 -5.95
C LEU A 111 4.75 -17.01 -5.04
N PRO A 112 5.95 -16.78 -4.48
CA PRO A 112 6.53 -17.66 -3.47
C PRO A 112 5.70 -17.64 -2.16
N ARG A 113 5.65 -18.77 -1.44
CA ARG A 113 4.92 -18.93 -0.17
C ARG A 113 5.47 -18.02 0.94
N GLY A 114 4.61 -17.69 1.91
CA GLY A 114 4.93 -16.84 3.07
C GLY A 114 4.17 -15.52 3.06
N LEU A 115 4.22 -14.79 4.19
CA LEU A 115 3.67 -13.44 4.31
C LEU A 115 4.54 -12.41 3.56
N THR A 116 5.85 -12.50 3.73
CA THR A 116 6.84 -11.70 3.00
C THR A 116 8.02 -12.56 2.58
N VAL A 117 8.69 -12.13 1.52
CA VAL A 117 9.85 -12.79 0.94
C VAL A 117 10.97 -11.76 0.72
N PRO A 118 12.21 -12.03 1.16
CA PRO A 118 13.34 -11.14 0.92
C PRO A 118 13.73 -11.18 -0.55
N ALA A 119 14.06 -10.01 -1.09
CA ALA A 119 14.53 -9.84 -2.45
C ALA A 119 15.69 -8.83 -2.50
N GLN A 120 16.54 -9.00 -3.51
CA GLN A 120 17.66 -8.10 -3.77
C GLN A 120 17.38 -7.32 -5.05
N VAL A 121 17.19 -6.01 -4.93
CA VAL A 121 16.97 -5.12 -6.07
C VAL A 121 18.27 -4.44 -6.47
N GLN A 122 18.50 -4.31 -7.77
CA GLN A 122 19.66 -3.60 -8.29
C GLN A 122 19.29 -2.14 -8.54
N LEU A 123 20.10 -1.24 -8.01
CA LEU A 123 19.97 0.20 -8.21
C LEU A 123 20.73 0.63 -9.47
N ARG A 124 20.48 1.84 -9.95
CA ARG A 124 21.04 2.45 -11.16
C ARG A 124 22.57 2.52 -11.15
N ASP A 125 23.18 2.66 -9.98
CA ASP A 125 24.63 2.68 -9.77
C ASP A 125 25.23 1.27 -9.66
N GLY A 126 24.41 0.22 -9.80
CA GLY A 126 24.80 -1.17 -9.66
C GLY A 126 24.76 -1.69 -8.22
N ALA A 127 24.50 -0.83 -7.23
CA ALA A 127 24.38 -1.26 -5.84
C ALA A 127 23.20 -2.23 -5.66
N ARG A 128 23.32 -3.14 -4.69
CA ARG A 128 22.22 -4.06 -4.33
C ARG A 128 21.59 -3.60 -3.03
N GLN A 129 20.27 -3.47 -3.04
CA GLN A 129 19.48 -3.14 -1.86
C GLN A 129 18.57 -4.32 -1.53
N GLU A 130 18.52 -4.68 -0.24
CA GLU A 130 17.53 -5.63 0.25
C GLU A 130 16.17 -4.95 0.44
N VAL A 131 15.12 -5.62 -0.02
CA VAL A 131 13.72 -5.24 0.20
C VAL A 131 12.92 -6.48 0.62
N LEU A 132 11.83 -6.29 1.37
CA LEU A 132 10.85 -7.35 1.60
C LEU A 132 9.65 -7.14 0.69
N LEU A 133 9.41 -8.12 -0.17
CA LEU A 133 8.23 -8.20 -1.02
C LEU A 133 7.14 -9.03 -0.32
N PHE A 134 5.92 -8.96 -0.80
CA PHE A 134 4.83 -9.77 -0.28
C PHE A 134 4.91 -11.19 -0.82
N GLY A 135 4.72 -12.17 0.05
CA GLY A 135 4.55 -13.54 -0.40
C GLY A 135 3.10 -13.83 -0.78
N GLN A 136 2.88 -15.04 -1.29
CA GLN A 136 1.58 -15.53 -1.73
C GLN A 136 0.51 -15.42 -0.65
N ASP A 137 0.84 -15.62 0.62
CA ASP A 137 -0.16 -15.67 1.69
C ASP A 137 -0.79 -14.29 1.93
N THR A 138 0.03 -13.23 1.92
CA THR A 138 -0.43 -11.84 2.03
C THR A 138 -1.29 -11.44 0.83
N VAL A 139 -0.83 -11.76 -0.38
CA VAL A 139 -1.56 -11.41 -1.61
C VAL A 139 -2.87 -12.19 -1.72
N ALA A 140 -2.88 -13.47 -1.34
CA ALA A 140 -4.08 -14.31 -1.35
C ALA A 140 -5.16 -13.81 -0.38
N LEU A 141 -4.77 -13.32 0.81
CA LEU A 141 -5.69 -12.67 1.73
C LEU A 141 -6.29 -11.40 1.11
N SER A 142 -5.43 -10.56 0.54
CA SER A 142 -5.82 -9.30 -0.10
C SER A 142 -6.81 -9.53 -1.25
N VAL A 143 -6.55 -10.52 -2.11
CA VAL A 143 -7.44 -10.90 -3.22
C VAL A 143 -8.76 -11.47 -2.72
N ALA A 144 -8.76 -12.27 -1.66
CA ALA A 144 -10.01 -12.80 -1.10
C ALA A 144 -10.95 -11.71 -0.63
N GLN A 145 -10.42 -10.69 0.05
CA GLN A 145 -11.20 -9.52 0.49
C GLN A 145 -11.71 -8.71 -0.71
N ALA A 146 -10.88 -8.51 -1.75
CA ALA A 146 -11.29 -7.80 -2.96
C ALA A 146 -12.45 -8.49 -3.69
N GLU A 147 -12.39 -9.83 -3.82
CA GLU A 147 -13.44 -10.60 -4.48
C GLU A 147 -14.75 -10.61 -3.71
N GLU A 148 -14.68 -10.74 -2.36
CA GLU A 148 -15.84 -10.69 -1.48
C GLU A 148 -16.62 -9.37 -1.65
N ASP A 149 -15.90 -8.25 -1.78
CA ASP A 149 -16.49 -6.92 -1.94
C ASP A 149 -16.72 -6.48 -3.40
N SER A 150 -16.32 -7.29 -4.38
CA SER A 150 -16.21 -6.88 -5.80
C SER A 150 -17.51 -6.36 -6.41
N ALA A 151 -18.65 -6.95 -6.09
CA ALA A 151 -19.95 -6.52 -6.61
C ALA A 151 -20.38 -5.16 -6.03
N ARG A 152 -20.21 -4.97 -4.72
CA ARG A 152 -20.48 -3.69 -4.04
C ARG A 152 -19.58 -2.59 -4.61
N ASN A 153 -18.28 -2.87 -4.66
CA ASN A 153 -17.27 -1.94 -5.14
C ASN A 153 -17.49 -1.56 -6.61
N ARG A 154 -17.87 -2.51 -7.47
CA ARG A 154 -18.23 -2.23 -8.87
C ARG A 154 -19.45 -1.31 -8.96
N GLY A 155 -20.51 -1.58 -8.21
CA GLY A 155 -21.71 -0.74 -8.19
C GLY A 155 -21.44 0.68 -7.70
N GLU A 156 -20.59 0.85 -6.68
CA GLU A 156 -20.14 2.17 -6.21
C GLU A 156 -19.29 2.90 -7.26
N LEU A 157 -18.35 2.19 -7.87
CA LEU A 157 -17.48 2.73 -8.89
C LEU A 157 -18.27 3.24 -10.10
N LEU A 158 -19.15 2.42 -10.68
CA LEU A 158 -19.95 2.79 -11.84
C LEU A 158 -20.84 4.01 -11.53
N ARG A 159 -21.51 4.01 -10.37
CA ARG A 159 -22.31 5.16 -9.92
C ARG A 159 -21.49 6.44 -9.79
N SER A 160 -20.22 6.34 -9.36
CA SER A 160 -19.33 7.51 -9.28
C SER A 160 -19.04 8.16 -10.64
N PHE A 161 -19.24 7.43 -11.74
CA PHE A 161 -19.11 7.91 -13.11
C PHE A 161 -20.47 8.19 -13.78
N GLY A 162 -21.58 8.11 -13.03
CA GLY A 162 -22.93 8.32 -13.57
C GLY A 162 -23.40 7.19 -14.50
N ILE A 163 -22.78 6.02 -14.41
CA ILE A 163 -23.09 4.82 -15.22
C ILE A 163 -23.55 3.67 -14.32
N SER A 164 -24.05 2.59 -14.90
CA SER A 164 -24.56 1.42 -14.17
C SER A 164 -24.14 0.11 -14.83
N GLU A 165 -24.42 -1.04 -14.20
CA GLU A 165 -24.19 -2.34 -14.84
C GLU A 165 -25.08 -2.55 -16.08
N GLN A 166 -26.25 -1.90 -16.14
CA GLN A 166 -27.15 -1.99 -17.31
C GLN A 166 -26.74 -1.01 -18.42
N ALA A 167 -26.07 0.09 -18.07
CA ALA A 167 -25.58 1.10 -18.99
C ALA A 167 -24.13 1.47 -18.63
N PRO A 168 -23.16 0.59 -18.96
CA PRO A 168 -21.79 0.69 -18.46
C PRO A 168 -20.88 1.61 -19.29
N LEU A 169 -21.35 2.19 -20.39
CA LEU A 169 -20.49 3.00 -21.24
C LEU A 169 -20.41 4.46 -20.74
N PRO A 170 -19.24 4.93 -20.29
CA PRO A 170 -19.03 6.34 -20.00
C PRO A 170 -19.12 7.18 -21.28
N ALA A 171 -19.39 8.47 -21.13
CA ALA A 171 -19.71 9.37 -22.24
C ALA A 171 -18.60 9.47 -23.31
N ASP A 172 -17.33 9.31 -22.93
CA ASP A 172 -16.17 9.32 -23.82
C ASP A 172 -16.10 8.08 -24.74
N LEU A 173 -16.74 6.97 -24.33
CA LEU A 173 -16.83 5.73 -25.10
C LEU A 173 -18.14 5.58 -25.87
N GLN A 174 -19.10 6.49 -25.69
CA GLN A 174 -20.35 6.43 -26.44
C GLN A 174 -20.09 6.75 -27.93
N PRO A 175 -20.66 5.98 -28.87
CA PRO A 175 -20.51 6.26 -30.30
C PRO A 175 -20.99 7.68 -30.61
N ARG A 176 -20.11 8.53 -31.17
CA ARG A 176 -20.51 9.87 -31.64
C ARG A 176 -21.57 9.70 -32.74
N GLY A 177 -22.82 10.01 -32.42
CA GLY A 177 -23.93 10.03 -33.40
C GLY A 177 -25.07 9.03 -33.17
N GLN A 178 -25.10 8.28 -32.07
CA GLN A 178 -26.30 7.52 -31.67
C GLN A 178 -26.91 8.12 -30.41
N ALA A 179 -28.08 8.75 -30.55
CA ALA A 179 -28.91 9.13 -29.41
C ALA A 179 -29.21 7.89 -28.57
N ALA A 180 -29.12 8.01 -27.24
CA ALA A 180 -29.45 6.94 -26.31
C ALA A 180 -30.83 6.34 -26.66
N PRO A 181 -30.98 5.01 -26.82
CA PRO A 181 -32.28 4.41 -26.96
C PRO A 181 -32.97 4.46 -25.59
N GLY A 182 -33.83 5.46 -25.39
CA GLY A 182 -34.60 5.60 -24.15
C GLY A 182 -34.79 7.01 -23.60
N SER A 183 -34.77 8.08 -24.40
CA SER A 183 -35.42 9.33 -24.00
C SER A 183 -36.95 9.23 -24.13
N ALA A 184 -37.54 8.22 -23.48
CA ALA A 184 -38.93 8.34 -23.06
C ALA A 184 -38.95 9.36 -21.91
N ALA A 185 -39.54 10.52 -22.19
CA ALA A 185 -39.86 11.63 -21.30
C ALA A 185 -39.37 11.47 -19.85
N ALA A 186 -38.38 12.29 -19.48
CA ALA A 186 -38.16 12.62 -18.08
C ALA A 186 -39.53 13.02 -17.47
N PRO A 187 -39.95 12.42 -16.32
CA PRO A 187 -41.07 12.99 -15.59
C PRO A 187 -40.67 14.43 -15.25
N THR A 188 -41.47 15.38 -15.73
CA THR A 188 -41.32 16.79 -15.44
C THR A 188 -41.18 16.96 -13.93
N ALA A 189 -40.14 17.69 -13.54
CA ALA A 189 -39.89 18.09 -12.17
C ALA A 189 -41.01 19.02 -11.68
N THR A 190 -42.16 18.44 -11.32
CA THR A 190 -43.28 19.11 -10.65
C THR A 190 -43.97 18.06 -9.81
N GLY A 191 -43.45 17.85 -8.59
CA GLY A 191 -44.10 16.93 -7.64
C GLY A 191 -43.21 16.22 -6.63
N LEU A 192 -41.97 16.69 -6.34
CA LEU A 192 -41.26 16.24 -5.13
C LEU A 192 -40.20 17.24 -4.64
N ALA A 193 -40.41 18.53 -4.90
CA ALA A 193 -39.57 19.63 -4.37
C ALA A 193 -40.28 20.40 -3.25
N ALA A 194 -41.17 19.74 -2.51
CA ALA A 194 -41.88 20.29 -1.36
C ALA A 194 -41.75 19.33 -0.16
N LYS A 195 -40.51 19.07 0.25
CA LYS A 195 -40.05 18.72 1.61
C LYS A 195 -38.60 18.25 1.50
N ILE A 196 -37.74 18.82 2.35
CA ILE A 196 -36.27 18.64 2.42
C ILE A 196 -35.52 19.65 1.53
N GLY A 197 -35.22 20.81 2.15
CA GLY A 197 -34.39 21.86 1.58
C GLY A 197 -32.90 21.51 1.66
N THR A 198 -32.39 20.81 0.66
CA THR A 198 -30.94 20.71 0.40
C THR A 198 -30.68 21.15 -1.02
N GLN A 199 -30.11 22.36 -1.18
CA GLN A 199 -29.59 22.84 -2.45
C GLN A 199 -28.38 21.97 -2.84
N ILE A 200 -28.57 21.05 -3.78
CA ILE A 200 -27.45 20.46 -4.53
C ILE A 200 -27.24 21.37 -5.74
N ASP A 201 -26.08 22.02 -5.79
CA ASP A 201 -25.66 22.84 -6.93
C ASP A 201 -25.54 21.95 -8.19
N PRO A 202 -26.33 22.19 -9.25
CA PRO A 202 -26.28 21.41 -10.48
C PRO A 202 -24.97 21.57 -11.28
N ASN A 203 -24.07 22.49 -10.90
CA ASN A 203 -22.81 22.74 -11.60
C ASN A 203 -21.63 21.83 -11.17
N VAL A 204 -21.85 20.83 -10.32
CA VAL A 204 -20.80 19.86 -9.92
C VAL A 204 -20.66 18.71 -10.94
N LEU A 205 -21.46 18.69 -12.01
CA LEU A 205 -21.33 17.73 -13.11
C LEU A 205 -20.30 18.21 -14.16
N LEU A 206 -19.14 17.53 -14.15
CA LEU A 206 -18.29 17.25 -15.30
C LEU A 206 -17.99 18.43 -16.24
N ARG A 207 -17.22 19.41 -15.78
CA ARG A 207 -16.28 20.09 -16.68
C ARG A 207 -14.96 19.32 -16.66
N PRO A 208 -14.48 18.75 -17.78
CA PRO A 208 -13.11 18.28 -17.84
C PRO A 208 -12.21 19.46 -17.45
N PRO A 209 -11.22 19.27 -16.55
CA PRO A 209 -10.29 20.34 -16.26
C PRO A 209 -9.66 20.76 -17.58
N LEU A 210 -9.63 22.06 -17.86
CA LEU A 210 -8.77 22.64 -18.88
C LEU A 210 -7.37 22.07 -18.62
N ILE A 211 -6.88 21.22 -19.53
CA ILE A 211 -5.50 20.72 -19.49
C ILE A 211 -4.62 21.94 -19.76
N ARG A 212 -4.32 22.70 -18.70
CA ARG A 212 -3.15 23.58 -18.71
C ARG A 212 -1.95 22.66 -18.96
N ASN A 213 -0.98 23.11 -19.73
CA ASN A 213 0.31 22.45 -19.90
C ASN A 213 1.06 22.44 -18.55
N VAL A 214 0.57 21.66 -17.59
CA VAL A 214 1.18 21.45 -16.29
C VAL A 214 2.21 20.35 -16.50
N LEU A 215 3.48 20.73 -16.44
CA LEU A 215 4.55 19.75 -16.43
C LEU A 215 4.57 19.05 -15.07
N PRO A 216 4.87 17.75 -15.05
CA PRO A 216 5.04 17.04 -13.79
C PRO A 216 6.24 17.60 -13.05
N THR A 217 6.04 17.93 -11.77
CA THR A 217 7.06 18.55 -10.92
C THR A 217 7.12 17.83 -9.58
N PRO A 218 7.91 16.75 -9.46
CA PRO A 218 8.15 16.12 -8.18
C PRO A 218 8.80 17.09 -7.20
N SER A 219 8.29 17.17 -5.97
CA SER A 219 9.04 17.82 -4.89
C SER A 219 10.33 17.06 -4.58
N GLN A 220 11.22 17.77 -3.90
CA GLN A 220 12.48 17.26 -3.36
C GLN A 220 12.45 17.31 -1.82
N PRO A 221 13.30 16.55 -1.12
CA PRO A 221 13.40 16.61 0.35
C PRO A 221 13.65 18.05 0.84
N GLY A 222 12.89 18.47 1.84
CA GLY A 222 12.87 19.83 2.39
C GLY A 222 11.86 20.77 1.72
N GLN A 223 11.10 20.31 0.73
CA GLN A 223 10.08 21.10 0.01
C GLN A 223 8.64 20.73 0.42
N GLU A 224 8.46 19.87 1.41
CA GLU A 224 7.15 19.32 1.78
C GLU A 224 6.78 19.70 3.20
N GLN A 225 5.54 20.10 3.42
CA GLN A 225 5.08 20.33 4.79
C GLN A 225 5.06 19.00 5.56
N GLY A 226 5.76 18.96 6.69
CA GLY A 226 5.84 17.77 7.55
C GLY A 226 7.14 16.97 7.45
N ASP A 227 8.04 17.32 6.52
CA ASP A 227 9.35 16.67 6.33
C ASP A 227 10.45 17.17 7.31
N GLY A 228 10.15 18.21 8.09
CA GLY A 228 11.07 18.82 9.06
C GLY A 228 12.18 19.66 8.44
N GLY A 229 12.09 20.03 7.16
CA GLY A 229 13.09 20.78 6.42
C GLY A 229 14.39 20.01 6.16
N SER A 230 14.40 18.69 6.37
CA SER A 230 15.60 17.87 6.21
C SER A 230 15.92 17.61 4.74
N ALA A 231 17.18 17.84 4.35
CA ALA A 231 17.68 17.45 3.03
C ALA A 231 17.94 15.93 2.90
N ALA A 232 18.00 15.20 4.02
CA ALA A 232 18.20 13.75 4.10
C ALA A 232 17.29 13.13 5.19
N PRO A 233 15.97 13.06 4.95
CA PRO A 233 15.01 12.51 5.90
C PRO A 233 15.11 10.98 6.05
N ARG A 234 14.60 10.46 7.17
CA ARG A 234 14.76 9.03 7.58
C ARG A 234 13.88 8.06 6.78
N ASP A 235 12.78 8.54 6.22
CA ASP A 235 11.97 7.87 5.19
C ASP A 235 12.75 7.57 3.90
N GLY A 236 14.01 8.02 3.81
CA GLY A 236 14.86 7.82 2.66
C GLY A 236 14.47 8.70 1.49
N ALA A 237 13.77 9.82 1.74
CA ALA A 237 13.44 10.75 0.68
C ALA A 237 14.72 11.30 0.04
N CYS A 238 14.77 11.31 -1.29
CA CYS A 238 16.01 11.65 -1.98
C CYS A 238 15.80 12.48 -3.23
N ARG A 239 16.90 13.10 -3.67
CA ARG A 239 16.88 14.11 -4.73
C ARG A 239 17.12 13.51 -6.10
N PHE A 240 16.12 13.62 -6.98
CA PHE A 240 16.27 13.22 -8.38
C PHE A 240 15.24 13.92 -9.29
N THR A 241 15.66 14.23 -10.51
CA THR A 241 14.80 14.72 -11.59
C THR A 241 14.68 13.64 -12.66
N PRO A 242 13.50 13.04 -12.88
CA PRO A 242 13.29 12.02 -13.91
C PRO A 242 13.78 12.49 -15.29
N THR A 243 14.39 11.58 -16.03
CA THR A 243 15.11 11.89 -17.28
C THR A 243 14.42 11.33 -18.53
N ASN A 244 13.54 10.34 -18.38
CA ASN A 244 12.80 9.75 -19.48
C ASN A 244 11.73 10.74 -19.99
N ALA A 245 11.64 10.89 -21.32
CA ALA A 245 10.67 11.76 -21.97
C ALA A 245 9.20 11.41 -21.66
N LEU A 246 8.92 10.15 -21.32
CA LEU A 246 7.59 9.71 -20.88
C LEU A 246 7.15 10.40 -19.59
N PHE A 247 8.09 10.73 -18.70
CA PHE A 247 7.76 11.49 -17.50
C PHE A 247 7.14 12.83 -17.89
N GLY A 248 7.81 13.61 -18.76
CA GLY A 248 7.31 14.92 -19.22
C GLY A 248 5.97 14.88 -19.98
N GLN A 249 5.47 13.71 -20.36
CA GLN A 249 4.21 13.51 -21.09
C GLN A 249 3.06 13.00 -20.19
N LEU A 250 3.30 12.93 -18.88
CA LEU A 250 2.35 12.51 -17.86
C LEU A 250 0.98 13.19 -18.04
N ARG A 251 -0.08 12.40 -17.90
CA ARG A 251 -1.47 12.82 -17.84
C ARG A 251 -2.10 12.40 -16.50
N GLY A 252 -3.09 13.18 -16.09
CA GLY A 252 -3.82 13.04 -14.82
C GLY A 252 -3.94 14.39 -14.11
N SER A 253 -4.91 14.53 -13.22
CA SER A 253 -5.20 15.82 -12.58
C SER A 253 -4.16 16.28 -11.55
N ASN A 254 -3.31 15.36 -11.05
CA ASN A 254 -2.39 15.62 -9.93
C ASN A 254 -0.90 15.60 -10.32
N ILE A 255 -0.57 15.55 -11.61
CA ILE A 255 0.81 15.38 -12.10
C ILE A 255 1.76 16.52 -11.65
N GLY A 256 1.23 17.73 -11.44
CA GLY A 256 1.99 18.86 -10.94
C GLY A 256 2.23 18.86 -9.42
N LEU A 257 1.74 17.85 -8.69
CA LEU A 257 1.72 17.83 -7.21
C LEU A 257 2.35 16.56 -6.62
N ILE A 258 3.14 15.85 -7.42
CA ILE A 258 3.79 14.60 -7.03
C ILE A 258 4.77 14.85 -5.86
N THR A 259 4.63 14.07 -4.78
CA THR A 259 5.53 14.12 -3.62
C THR A 259 6.86 13.40 -3.88
N THR A 260 7.87 13.64 -3.05
CA THR A 260 9.23 13.11 -3.17
C THR A 260 9.27 11.58 -3.08
N ILE A 261 10.22 10.97 -3.81
CA ILE A 261 10.51 9.53 -3.75
C ILE A 261 11.13 9.16 -2.41
N LYS A 262 10.68 8.06 -1.81
CA LYS A 262 11.10 7.56 -0.49
C LYS A 262 11.63 6.10 -0.57
N ASN A 263 12.09 5.53 0.55
CA ASN A 263 12.68 4.19 0.62
C ASN A 263 12.12 3.33 1.77
N GLN A 264 11.45 2.23 1.43
CA GLN A 264 10.90 1.28 2.41
C GLN A 264 11.96 0.49 3.18
N GLY A 265 13.18 0.35 2.62
CA GLY A 265 14.24 -0.46 3.21
C GLY A 265 13.89 -1.95 3.32
N ALA A 266 14.43 -2.62 4.35
CA ALA A 266 14.27 -4.06 4.58
C ALA A 266 12.97 -4.40 5.32
N ARG A 267 11.86 -3.77 4.93
CA ARG A 267 10.53 -3.98 5.53
C ARG A 267 9.45 -4.16 4.48
N GLY A 268 8.46 -5.00 4.80
CA GLY A 268 7.30 -5.28 3.95
C GLY A 268 6.24 -4.19 4.10
N THR A 269 6.63 -2.95 3.87
CA THR A 269 5.83 -1.74 4.13
C THR A 269 5.39 -1.03 2.85
N CYS A 270 5.62 -1.60 1.67
CA CYS A 270 5.29 -0.98 0.37
C CYS A 270 3.84 -0.49 0.27
N MET A 271 2.88 -1.21 0.85
CA MET A 271 1.50 -0.76 0.99
C MET A 271 1.36 0.55 1.76
N ALA A 272 2.06 0.71 2.89
CA ALA A 272 2.02 1.94 3.67
C ALA A 272 2.59 3.11 2.86
N PHE A 273 3.70 2.91 2.15
CA PHE A 273 4.30 3.93 1.26
C PHE A 273 3.37 4.30 0.09
N ALA A 274 2.72 3.32 -0.53
CA ALA A 274 1.77 3.60 -1.61
C ALA A 274 0.53 4.33 -1.08
N TYR A 275 0.06 3.96 0.11
CA TYR A 275 -1.09 4.58 0.77
C TYR A 275 -0.82 6.01 1.22
N THR A 276 0.32 6.29 1.86
CA THR A 276 0.73 7.65 2.21
C THR A 276 0.93 8.50 0.97
N SER A 277 1.65 8.00 -0.05
CA SER A 277 1.86 8.70 -1.32
C SER A 277 0.54 9.09 -2.01
N ALA A 278 -0.45 8.18 -2.02
CA ALA A 278 -1.78 8.47 -2.56
C ALA A 278 -2.53 9.51 -1.70
N LEU A 279 -2.50 9.38 -0.37
CA LEU A 279 -3.13 10.33 0.54
C LEU A 279 -2.51 11.74 0.44
N GLU A 280 -1.18 11.84 0.44
CA GLU A 280 -0.43 13.07 0.21
C GLU A 280 -0.87 13.78 -1.07
N SER A 281 -1.08 13.02 -2.14
CA SER A 281 -1.50 13.55 -3.43
C SER A 281 -2.94 14.07 -3.41
N LEU A 282 -3.86 13.41 -2.68
CA LEU A 282 -5.21 13.94 -2.43
C LEU A 282 -5.17 15.25 -1.64
N ILE A 283 -4.30 15.33 -0.62
CA ILE A 283 -4.13 16.54 0.19
C ILE A 283 -3.55 17.67 -0.65
N ALA A 284 -2.51 17.39 -1.42
CA ALA A 284 -1.88 18.36 -2.30
C ALA A 284 -2.86 18.91 -3.32
N ARG A 285 -3.73 18.05 -3.90
CA ARG A 285 -4.80 18.49 -4.80
C ARG A 285 -5.78 19.44 -4.12
N ARG A 286 -6.19 19.14 -2.89
CA ARG A 286 -7.16 19.95 -2.13
C ARG A 286 -6.57 21.29 -1.67
N ARG A 287 -5.29 21.31 -1.28
CA ARG A 287 -4.64 22.46 -0.61
C ARG A 287 -3.69 23.26 -1.49
N GLY A 288 -3.20 22.68 -2.59
CA GLY A 288 -2.08 23.22 -3.36
C GLY A 288 -0.72 23.08 -2.66
N THR A 289 -0.62 22.34 -1.55
CA THR A 289 0.61 22.18 -0.75
C THR A 289 0.97 20.70 -0.66
N ARG A 290 2.20 20.34 -1.05
CA ARG A 290 2.74 19.00 -0.91
C ARG A 290 3.12 18.72 0.55
N MET A 291 2.90 17.50 1.01
CA MET A 291 3.09 17.10 2.41
C MET A 291 3.86 15.79 2.49
N ASN A 292 4.55 15.60 3.62
CA ASN A 292 5.21 14.35 3.97
C ASN A 292 4.53 13.74 5.20
N LEU A 293 3.77 12.67 4.98
CA LEU A 293 3.06 11.92 6.03
C LEU A 293 3.87 10.74 6.53
N SER A 294 3.64 10.35 7.77
CA SER A 294 4.37 9.25 8.39
C SER A 294 3.98 7.87 7.84
N GLU A 295 4.88 7.25 7.09
CA GLU A 295 4.73 5.84 6.69
C GLU A 295 4.74 4.90 7.89
N GLN A 296 5.50 5.23 8.94
CA GLN A 296 5.55 4.42 10.16
C GLN A 296 4.18 4.39 10.86
N TYR A 297 3.53 5.56 10.94
CA TYR A 297 2.21 5.69 11.53
C TYR A 297 1.13 5.06 10.67
N ALA A 298 1.22 5.22 9.35
CA ALA A 298 0.33 4.54 8.43
C ALA A 298 0.44 3.02 8.59
N TYR A 299 1.66 2.47 8.63
CA TYR A 299 1.87 1.03 8.82
C TYR A 299 1.43 0.56 10.21
N TYR A 300 1.59 1.38 11.25
CA TYR A 300 1.00 1.12 12.56
C TYR A 300 -0.51 1.00 12.49
N TRP A 301 -1.21 1.82 11.72
CA TRP A 301 -2.65 1.66 11.55
C TRP A 301 -3.06 0.44 10.75
N LEU A 302 -2.29 0.13 9.71
CA LEU A 302 -2.60 -1.03 8.88
C LEU A 302 -2.37 -2.35 9.62
N ARG A 303 -1.46 -2.40 10.61
CA ARG A 303 -0.99 -3.66 11.22
C ARG A 303 -0.96 -3.70 12.75
N GLY A 304 -1.21 -2.58 13.42
CA GLY A 304 -1.11 -2.47 14.88
C GLY A 304 -2.14 -3.31 15.62
N ASP A 305 -3.34 -3.48 15.05
CA ASP A 305 -4.39 -4.31 15.62
C ASP A 305 -4.02 -5.82 15.61
N ASP A 306 -3.16 -6.23 14.68
CA ASP A 306 -2.67 -7.61 14.55
C ASP A 306 -1.46 -7.91 15.46
N GLY A 307 -0.85 -6.87 16.02
CA GLY A 307 0.11 -6.89 17.11
C GLY A 307 1.48 -7.53 16.86
N VAL A 308 1.59 -8.59 16.05
CA VAL A 308 2.86 -9.30 15.78
C VAL A 308 2.78 -10.28 14.61
N LEU A 309 1.64 -10.34 13.92
CA LEU A 309 1.54 -11.10 12.67
C LEU A 309 2.46 -10.41 11.66
N GLY A 310 3.32 -11.19 11.00
CA GLY A 310 4.45 -10.71 10.21
C GLY A 310 4.17 -9.57 9.23
N ASP A 311 5.25 -9.03 8.67
CA ASP A 311 5.15 -7.92 7.73
C ASP A 311 4.18 -8.18 6.56
N GLY A 312 3.75 -7.09 5.93
CA GLY A 312 2.79 -7.08 4.83
C GLY A 312 1.44 -6.55 5.26
N ALA A 313 0.74 -5.90 4.34
CA ALA A 313 -0.63 -5.39 4.52
C ALA A 313 -1.44 -5.67 3.24
N GLY A 314 -2.77 -5.61 3.30
CA GLY A 314 -3.66 -5.87 2.19
C GLY A 314 -4.74 -4.82 1.98
N TRP A 315 -5.59 -5.04 0.98
CA TRP A 315 -6.72 -4.16 0.66
C TRP A 315 -7.71 -4.03 1.83
N GLY A 316 -7.91 -5.11 2.60
CA GLY A 316 -8.74 -5.08 3.81
C GLY A 316 -8.18 -4.16 4.89
N ASP A 317 -6.85 -4.05 5.02
CA ASP A 317 -6.22 -3.15 6.00
C ASP A 317 -6.45 -1.68 5.61
N PHE A 318 -6.44 -1.35 4.31
CA PHE A 318 -6.84 -0.02 3.84
C PHE A 318 -8.31 0.28 4.16
N SER A 319 -9.21 -0.67 3.86
CA SER A 319 -10.64 -0.54 4.16
C SER A 319 -10.90 -0.39 5.66
N ASP A 320 -10.21 -1.17 6.51
CA ASP A 320 -10.32 -1.06 7.97
C ASP A 320 -9.83 0.31 8.46
N ALA A 321 -8.66 0.77 8.00
CA ALA A 321 -8.12 2.07 8.36
C ALA A 321 -9.07 3.24 7.98
N ILE A 322 -9.70 3.16 6.81
CA ILE A 322 -10.73 4.12 6.37
C ILE A 322 -11.95 4.06 7.30
N SER A 323 -12.47 2.86 7.57
CA SER A 323 -13.68 2.65 8.35
C SER A 323 -13.55 3.12 9.81
N ARG A 324 -12.36 2.94 10.40
CA ARG A 324 -12.02 3.38 11.76
C ARG A 324 -11.56 4.83 11.83
N ALA A 325 -11.62 5.57 10.72
CA ALA A 325 -11.20 6.96 10.63
C ALA A 325 -9.76 7.19 11.15
N ARG A 326 -8.83 6.27 10.84
CA ARG A 326 -7.45 6.31 11.34
C ARG A 326 -6.70 7.51 10.74
N MET A 327 -6.21 8.39 11.62
CA MET A 327 -5.53 9.64 11.25
C MET A 327 -4.01 9.44 11.17
N ILE A 328 -3.39 9.91 10.09
CA ILE A 328 -1.95 9.82 9.84
C ILE A 328 -1.33 11.23 9.98
N PRO A 329 -0.42 11.44 10.95
CA PRO A 329 0.28 12.70 11.13
C PRO A 329 1.41 12.88 10.10
N TYR A 330 2.08 14.03 10.16
CA TYR A 330 3.33 14.26 9.44
C TYR A 330 4.44 13.26 9.82
N GLU A 331 5.37 13.04 8.90
CA GLU A 331 6.55 12.18 9.07
C GLU A 331 7.41 12.57 10.30
N THR A 332 7.41 13.84 10.65
CA THR A 332 8.08 14.33 11.87
C THR A 332 7.49 13.82 13.18
N ALA A 333 6.24 13.35 13.21
CA ALA A 333 5.60 12.83 14.43
C ALA A 333 6.07 11.42 14.80
N TRP A 334 6.20 10.54 13.82
CA TRP A 334 6.84 9.24 13.95
C TRP A 334 7.62 8.99 12.66
N ARG A 335 8.93 9.18 12.72
CA ARG A 335 9.79 9.00 11.56
C ARG A 335 9.77 7.54 11.14
N TYR A 336 10.04 7.31 9.87
CA TYR A 336 10.15 5.97 9.36
C TYR A 336 11.43 5.28 9.84
N ASN A 337 11.27 4.03 10.30
CA ASN A 337 12.38 3.15 10.60
C ASN A 337 12.56 2.12 9.46
N PRO A 338 13.64 2.21 8.65
CA PRO A 338 13.91 1.24 7.59
C PRO A 338 14.42 -0.11 8.13
N SER A 339 14.82 -0.17 9.40
CA SER A 339 15.26 -1.37 10.13
C SER A 339 16.24 -2.27 9.36
N PRO A 340 17.39 -1.74 8.91
CA PRO A 340 18.31 -2.45 8.02
C PRO A 340 18.96 -3.69 8.67
N ASN A 341 18.95 -3.78 9.99
CA ASN A 341 19.55 -4.89 10.74
C ASN A 341 18.51 -5.91 11.24
N ARG A 342 17.23 -5.73 10.88
CA ARG A 342 16.15 -6.53 11.43
C ARG A 342 16.22 -7.96 10.92
N VAL A 343 16.01 -8.91 11.83
CA VAL A 343 16.00 -10.34 11.53
C VAL A 343 14.62 -10.91 11.86
N ARG A 344 14.03 -11.68 10.92
CA ARG A 344 12.84 -12.52 11.20
C ARG A 344 13.29 -13.88 11.71
N LEU A 345 12.60 -14.41 12.73
CA LEU A 345 12.82 -15.75 13.24
C LEU A 345 11.52 -16.57 13.14
N PRO A 346 11.59 -17.83 12.66
CA PRO A 346 12.73 -18.45 11.95
C PRO A 346 13.02 -17.74 10.61
N ALA A 347 14.24 -17.87 10.09
CA ALA A 347 14.63 -17.23 8.82
C ALA A 347 13.85 -17.75 7.60
N ASP A 348 13.36 -18.98 7.66
CA ASP A 348 12.54 -19.62 6.63
C ASP A 348 11.18 -18.92 6.47
N THR A 349 10.99 -18.25 5.34
CA THR A 349 9.80 -17.44 5.04
C THR A 349 8.52 -18.25 4.86
N SER A 350 8.62 -19.56 4.67
CA SER A 350 7.46 -20.46 4.61
C SER A 350 6.90 -20.83 5.98
N LYS A 351 7.63 -20.52 7.06
CA LYS A 351 7.21 -20.78 8.44
C LYS A 351 6.63 -19.53 9.11
N PRO A 352 5.67 -19.68 10.05
CA PRO A 352 5.16 -18.57 10.84
C PRO A 352 6.28 -17.81 11.56
N ILE A 353 6.16 -16.48 11.62
CA ILE A 353 7.10 -15.65 12.39
C ILE A 353 6.82 -15.85 13.87
N THR A 354 7.86 -16.19 14.62
CA THR A 354 7.81 -16.31 16.09
C THR A 354 8.36 -15.08 16.78
N GLU A 355 9.30 -14.36 16.15
CA GLU A 355 10.00 -13.22 16.73
C GLU A 355 10.66 -12.35 15.64
N PHE A 356 10.76 -11.04 15.88
CA PHE A 356 11.72 -10.16 15.21
C PHE A 356 12.86 -9.81 16.17
N ARG A 357 14.04 -9.51 15.63
CA ARG A 357 15.16 -8.95 16.42
C ARG A 357 15.82 -7.80 15.69
N ASN A 358 16.48 -6.93 16.44
CA ASN A 358 17.33 -5.86 15.92
C ASN A 358 16.59 -4.80 15.08
N SER A 359 15.27 -4.71 15.22
CA SER A 359 14.44 -3.73 14.50
C SER A 359 14.84 -2.30 14.81
N CYS A 360 15.31 -2.05 16.03
CA CYS A 360 15.58 -0.73 16.59
C CYS A 360 17.05 -0.31 16.53
N LEU A 361 17.93 -1.14 15.97
CA LEU A 361 19.35 -0.78 15.83
C LEU A 361 19.51 0.46 14.95
N ASN A 362 20.30 1.43 15.43
CA ASN A 362 20.51 2.74 14.78
C ASN A 362 19.23 3.58 14.60
N TYR A 363 18.22 3.32 15.43
CA TYR A 363 16.97 4.06 15.48
C TYR A 363 16.77 4.75 16.84
N PRO A 364 17.60 5.76 17.17
CA PRO A 364 17.49 6.47 18.45
C PRO A 364 16.28 7.42 18.47
N ASP A 365 15.85 7.77 19.68
CA ASP A 365 14.96 8.89 20.00
C ASP A 365 13.50 8.78 19.54
N GLN A 366 13.04 7.59 19.14
CA GLN A 366 11.63 7.33 18.82
C GLN A 366 11.19 5.93 19.24
N ALA A 367 9.88 5.75 19.43
CA ALA A 367 9.29 4.47 19.75
C ALA A 367 9.63 3.45 18.68
N CYS A 368 10.17 2.33 19.14
CA CYS A 368 10.45 1.17 18.35
C CYS A 368 10.34 -0.08 19.23
N SER A 369 9.96 -1.18 18.61
CA SER A 369 9.99 -2.51 19.20
C SER A 369 10.26 -3.56 18.12
N ASP A 370 10.62 -4.76 18.56
CA ASP A 370 10.77 -5.94 17.71
C ASP A 370 9.42 -6.56 17.33
N THR A 371 8.55 -5.75 16.74
CA THR A 371 7.21 -6.16 16.30
C THR A 371 6.95 -5.63 14.89
N THR A 372 5.90 -6.14 14.23
CA THR A 372 5.53 -5.73 12.87
C THR A 372 5.37 -4.21 12.77
N ALA A 373 4.50 -3.63 13.60
CA ALA A 373 4.22 -2.19 13.59
C ALA A 373 5.27 -1.34 14.31
N GLN A 374 6.19 -1.97 15.06
CA GLN A 374 7.23 -1.34 15.89
C GLN A 374 6.71 -0.38 16.98
N ALA A 375 5.40 -0.37 17.24
CA ALA A 375 4.83 0.28 18.42
C ALA A 375 5.30 -0.43 19.70
N GLN A 376 5.39 0.29 20.80
CA GLN A 376 5.78 -0.28 22.08
C GLN A 376 4.65 -1.11 22.68
N LEU A 377 4.95 -2.35 23.07
CA LEU A 377 4.01 -3.18 23.82
C LEU A 377 4.11 -2.84 25.31
N VAL A 378 3.18 -2.05 25.82
CA VAL A 378 3.08 -1.71 27.24
C VAL A 378 1.98 -2.54 27.90
N CYS A 379 2.22 -3.06 29.10
CA CYS A 379 1.28 -3.91 29.83
C CYS A 379 1.11 -3.47 31.27
N GLN A 380 -0.10 -3.59 31.81
CA GLN A 380 -0.33 -3.41 33.24
C GLN A 380 0.34 -4.56 34.01
N GLY A 381 1.12 -4.23 35.03
CA GLY A 381 1.90 -5.15 35.85
C GLY A 381 1.06 -6.31 36.38
N GLY A 382 1.57 -7.53 36.23
CA GLY A 382 0.88 -8.76 36.66
C GLY A 382 -0.32 -9.18 35.81
N THR A 383 -0.66 -8.47 34.73
CA THR A 383 -1.83 -8.78 33.90
C THR A 383 -1.47 -9.02 32.43
N ASN A 384 -2.45 -9.45 31.63
CA ASN A 384 -2.34 -9.54 30.16
C ASN A 384 -3.03 -8.37 29.45
N ASN A 385 -3.43 -7.33 30.19
CA ASN A 385 -3.99 -6.11 29.64
C ASN A 385 -2.84 -5.23 29.14
N CYS A 386 -2.79 -5.04 27.83
CA CYS A 386 -1.69 -4.36 27.17
C CYS A 386 -2.20 -3.36 26.13
N ALA A 387 -1.26 -2.61 25.59
CA ALA A 387 -1.50 -1.61 24.57
C ALA A 387 -0.29 -1.51 23.65
N TRP A 388 -0.55 -1.40 22.34
CA TRP A 388 0.43 -0.92 21.39
C TRP A 388 0.45 0.61 21.44
N LYS A 389 1.51 1.16 22.02
CA LYS A 389 1.74 2.58 22.12
C LYS A 389 2.62 3.05 20.94
N PRO A 390 2.09 3.87 20.01
CA PRO A 390 2.89 4.45 18.94
C PRO A 390 3.82 5.56 19.49
N GLU A 391 4.78 6.01 18.69
CA GLU A 391 5.40 7.31 18.96
C GLU A 391 4.35 8.39 18.73
N TYR A 392 4.27 9.33 19.66
CA TYR A 392 3.44 10.51 19.50
C TYR A 392 4.05 11.61 20.35
N ALA A 393 4.40 12.73 19.72
CA ALA A 393 4.80 13.93 20.45
C ALA A 393 3.64 14.36 21.35
N ALA A 394 3.76 14.08 22.66
CA ALA A 394 2.79 14.49 23.65
C ALA A 394 2.80 16.02 23.72
N GLY A 395 1.83 16.68 23.08
CA GLY A 395 1.62 18.13 23.21
C GLY A 395 1.27 18.86 21.92
N GLY A 396 0.10 18.60 21.35
CA GLY A 396 -0.63 19.55 20.51
C GLY A 396 -0.09 19.83 19.09
N GLY A 397 -0.97 19.69 18.10
CA GLY A 397 -0.89 20.48 16.86
C GLY A 397 -0.21 19.86 15.64
N VAL A 398 0.05 18.56 15.59
CA VAL A 398 0.40 17.92 14.30
C VAL A 398 -0.89 17.59 13.58
N ASN A 399 -1.24 18.43 12.59
CA ASN A 399 -2.36 18.14 11.71
C ASN A 399 -2.17 16.75 11.10
N SER A 400 -3.21 15.94 11.22
CA SER A 400 -3.27 14.59 10.75
C SER A 400 -4.32 14.48 9.66
N PHE A 401 -4.18 13.47 8.81
CA PHE A 401 -4.98 13.31 7.62
C PHE A 401 -5.41 11.86 7.47
N ARG A 402 -6.52 11.64 6.80
CA ARG A 402 -6.97 10.30 6.47
C ARG A 402 -7.77 10.30 5.17
N PRO A 403 -7.78 9.18 4.45
CA PRO A 403 -8.82 8.97 3.46
C PRO A 403 -10.17 8.74 4.16
N THR A 404 -11.24 9.15 3.50
CA THR A 404 -12.62 8.97 4.00
C THR A 404 -13.38 7.87 3.24
N ARG A 405 -12.90 7.50 2.05
CA ARG A 405 -13.45 6.47 1.19
C ARG A 405 -12.34 5.85 0.36
N GLY A 406 -12.53 4.61 -0.04
CA GLY A 406 -11.68 3.91 -0.97
C GLY A 406 -12.18 2.49 -1.18
N ASN A 407 -11.83 1.90 -2.33
CA ASN A 407 -12.30 0.57 -2.71
C ASN A 407 -11.36 -0.10 -3.73
N GLU A 408 -11.33 -1.43 -3.72
CA GLU A 408 -10.61 -2.21 -4.73
C GLU A 408 -11.40 -2.20 -6.05
N VAL A 409 -10.73 -1.84 -7.16
CA VAL A 409 -11.37 -1.64 -8.46
C VAL A 409 -10.93 -2.64 -9.53
N TRP A 410 -9.83 -3.38 -9.38
CA TRP A 410 -9.32 -4.31 -10.40
C TRP A 410 -10.15 -5.59 -10.47
N ALA A 411 -10.43 -6.23 -9.32
CA ALA A 411 -11.33 -7.38 -9.25
C ALA A 411 -12.75 -6.96 -9.64
N SER A 412 -13.21 -5.83 -9.11
CA SER A 412 -14.51 -5.22 -9.41
C SER A 412 -14.74 -5.04 -10.91
N LEU A 413 -13.80 -4.39 -11.62
CA LEU A 413 -13.86 -4.18 -13.08
C LEU A 413 -13.58 -5.47 -13.87
N GLY A 414 -12.93 -6.47 -13.26
CA GLY A 414 -12.74 -7.79 -13.86
C GLY A 414 -14.03 -8.59 -14.02
N GLY A 415 -15.02 -8.31 -13.16
CA GLY A 415 -16.36 -8.88 -13.25
C GLY A 415 -17.26 -8.24 -14.30
N MET A 416 -16.78 -7.30 -15.12
CA MET A 416 -17.59 -6.68 -16.17
C MET A 416 -17.91 -7.71 -17.27
N PRO A 417 -19.20 -7.94 -17.61
CA PRO A 417 -19.63 -9.04 -18.46
C PRO A 417 -19.55 -8.75 -19.97
N PHE A 418 -18.45 -8.17 -20.45
CA PHE A 418 -18.14 -8.16 -21.89
C PHE A 418 -17.89 -9.60 -22.36
N THR A 419 -18.26 -9.90 -23.61
CA THR A 419 -18.05 -11.25 -24.16
C THR A 419 -16.60 -11.49 -24.62
N ASP A 420 -15.84 -10.42 -24.89
CA ASP A 420 -14.42 -10.44 -25.22
C ASP A 420 -13.58 -9.93 -24.04
N VAL A 421 -12.69 -10.78 -23.53
CA VAL A 421 -11.79 -10.46 -22.42
C VAL A 421 -10.85 -9.29 -22.73
N ASN A 422 -10.46 -9.09 -23.99
CA ASN A 422 -9.60 -7.98 -24.39
C ASN A 422 -10.34 -6.64 -24.33
N VAL A 423 -11.65 -6.64 -24.57
CA VAL A 423 -12.50 -5.47 -24.34
C VAL A 423 -12.62 -5.20 -22.85
N THR A 424 -12.82 -6.22 -22.00
CA THR A 424 -12.83 -6.03 -20.54
C THR A 424 -11.53 -5.40 -20.03
N ARG A 425 -10.38 -5.87 -20.52
CA ARG A 425 -9.05 -5.30 -20.21
C ARG A 425 -8.96 -3.82 -20.62
N ALA A 426 -9.34 -3.51 -21.87
CA ALA A 426 -9.31 -2.14 -22.39
C ALA A 426 -10.27 -1.20 -21.62
N TYR A 427 -11.47 -1.67 -21.30
CA TYR A 427 -12.45 -0.94 -20.49
C TYR A 427 -11.92 -0.68 -19.08
N ARG A 428 -11.37 -1.70 -18.40
CA ARG A 428 -10.78 -1.57 -17.07
C ARG A 428 -9.70 -0.48 -17.04
N ARG A 429 -8.80 -0.50 -18.02
CA ARG A 429 -7.75 0.52 -18.19
C ARG A 429 -8.32 1.91 -18.47
N ASN A 430 -9.36 2.03 -19.31
CA ASN A 430 -10.01 3.33 -19.57
C ASN A 430 -10.65 3.92 -18.31
N MET A 431 -11.32 3.09 -17.51
CA MET A 431 -11.90 3.51 -16.24
C MET A 431 -10.83 4.01 -15.28
N MET A 432 -9.69 3.32 -15.19
CA MET A 432 -8.56 3.77 -14.36
C MET A 432 -7.95 5.10 -14.85
N ARG A 433 -7.81 5.32 -16.17
CA ARG A 433 -7.40 6.62 -16.71
C ARG A 433 -8.39 7.72 -16.34
N SER A 434 -9.68 7.43 -16.46
CA SER A 434 -10.76 8.34 -16.07
C SER A 434 -10.74 8.67 -14.56
N MET A 435 -10.36 7.73 -13.71
CA MET A 435 -10.14 7.96 -12.27
C MET A 435 -8.99 8.96 -12.05
N LEU A 436 -7.84 8.75 -12.69
CA LEU A 436 -6.69 9.66 -12.61
C LEU A 436 -7.01 11.07 -13.15
N ASP A 437 -7.79 11.14 -14.24
CA ASP A 437 -8.26 12.41 -14.81
C ASP A 437 -9.26 13.13 -13.89
N ARG A 438 -10.11 12.39 -13.15
CA ARG A 438 -10.96 12.95 -12.09
C ARG A 438 -10.16 13.44 -10.87
N GLY A 439 -8.92 12.97 -10.71
CA GLY A 439 -8.03 13.28 -9.59
C GLY A 439 -8.09 12.27 -8.46
N ASP A 440 -8.70 11.10 -8.69
CA ASP A 440 -8.58 9.95 -7.80
C ASP A 440 -7.14 9.44 -7.79
N GLN A 441 -6.74 8.72 -6.74
CA GLN A 441 -5.41 8.14 -6.59
C GLN A 441 -5.48 6.62 -6.59
N LEU A 442 -4.59 5.98 -7.37
CA LEU A 442 -4.63 4.54 -7.61
C LEU A 442 -3.38 3.86 -7.07
N ILE A 443 -3.57 2.89 -6.18
CA ILE A 443 -2.50 2.05 -5.63
C ILE A 443 -2.52 0.72 -6.38
N LEU A 444 -1.41 0.38 -7.02
CA LEU A 444 -1.25 -0.81 -7.85
C LEU A 444 -0.56 -1.92 -7.07
N GLY A 445 -1.18 -3.10 -7.01
CA GLY A 445 -0.57 -4.34 -6.55
C GLY A 445 -0.23 -5.27 -7.72
N PHE A 446 1.04 -5.64 -7.87
CA PHE A 446 1.52 -6.47 -8.98
C PHE A 446 2.62 -7.47 -8.58
N THR A 447 2.91 -8.44 -9.44
CA THR A 447 3.98 -9.43 -9.29
C THR A 447 5.32 -8.85 -9.75
N VAL A 448 6.35 -8.97 -8.90
CA VAL A 448 7.72 -8.60 -9.24
C VAL A 448 8.37 -9.80 -9.91
N ASP A 449 8.36 -9.78 -11.24
CA ASP A 449 8.93 -10.80 -12.10
C ASP A 449 10.25 -10.33 -12.76
N PRO A 450 10.91 -11.16 -13.57
CA PRO A 450 12.14 -10.78 -14.25
C PRO A 450 12.01 -9.58 -15.22
N ALA A 451 10.81 -9.30 -15.75
CA ALA A 451 10.59 -8.10 -16.56
C ALA A 451 10.60 -6.83 -15.72
N PHE A 452 10.00 -6.84 -14.53
CA PHE A 452 10.10 -5.72 -13.60
C PHE A 452 11.53 -5.55 -13.05
N ASP A 453 12.21 -6.67 -12.76
CA ASP A 453 13.58 -6.63 -12.25
C ASP A 453 14.58 -6.04 -13.24
N SER A 454 14.27 -6.09 -14.54
CA SER A 454 15.14 -5.53 -15.57
C SER A 454 15.01 -4.01 -15.70
N ILE A 455 14.15 -3.36 -14.89
CA ILE A 455 13.97 -1.91 -14.94
C ILE A 455 15.29 -1.21 -14.53
N GLY A 456 15.98 -0.69 -15.54
CA GLY A 456 17.21 0.08 -15.38
C GLY A 456 16.95 1.59 -15.34
N ALA A 457 18.00 2.37 -15.63
CA ALA A 457 17.98 3.83 -15.57
C ALA A 457 16.93 4.51 -16.47
N ASN A 458 16.45 3.83 -17.53
CA ASN A 458 15.39 4.33 -18.40
C ASN A 458 13.97 4.13 -17.82
N GLY A 459 13.83 3.40 -16.70
CA GLY A 459 12.56 3.17 -16.02
C GLY A 459 11.59 2.22 -16.75
N GLN A 460 12.01 1.49 -17.79
CA GLN A 460 11.12 0.61 -18.56
C GLN A 460 11.44 -0.87 -18.32
N PRO A 461 10.42 -1.73 -18.18
CA PRO A 461 10.63 -3.17 -18.04
C PRO A 461 10.98 -3.81 -19.39
N ASN A 462 11.68 -4.94 -19.37
CA ASN A 462 11.88 -5.78 -20.55
C ASN A 462 10.74 -6.80 -20.66
N LEU A 463 9.75 -6.50 -21.52
CA LEU A 463 8.55 -7.32 -21.66
C LEU A 463 8.82 -8.74 -22.18
N SER A 464 9.99 -9.01 -22.79
CA SER A 464 10.33 -10.37 -23.23
C SER A 464 10.57 -11.34 -22.07
N LEU A 465 10.74 -10.81 -20.85
CA LEU A 465 10.99 -11.58 -19.64
C LEU A 465 9.72 -11.79 -18.80
N MET A 466 8.57 -11.30 -19.29
CA MET A 466 7.32 -11.33 -18.55
C MET A 466 6.83 -12.74 -18.28
N GLY A 467 6.16 -12.95 -17.14
CA GLY A 467 5.65 -14.25 -16.73
C GLY A 467 6.75 -15.22 -16.27
N GLY A 468 7.98 -14.72 -16.10
CA GLY A 468 9.05 -15.45 -15.44
C GLY A 468 8.76 -15.71 -13.96
N ARG A 469 9.67 -16.41 -13.29
CA ARG A 469 9.50 -16.75 -11.88
C ARG A 469 9.49 -15.50 -11.00
N ALA A 470 8.32 -15.17 -10.43
CA ALA A 470 8.15 -14.03 -9.55
C ALA A 470 8.98 -14.15 -8.26
N ARG A 471 9.51 -13.01 -7.80
CA ARG A 471 10.24 -12.87 -6.53
C ARG A 471 9.35 -12.49 -5.35
N GLY A 472 8.16 -11.96 -5.62
CA GLY A 472 7.19 -11.53 -4.62
C GLY A 472 6.17 -10.56 -5.22
N GLY A 473 5.12 -10.23 -4.46
CA GLY A 473 4.16 -9.19 -4.78
C GLY A 473 4.64 -7.83 -4.26
N HIS A 474 4.23 -6.74 -4.90
CA HIS A 474 4.61 -5.39 -4.52
C HIS A 474 3.47 -4.41 -4.75
N ALA A 475 3.47 -3.31 -3.98
CA ALA A 475 2.48 -2.25 -4.06
C ALA A 475 3.13 -0.89 -4.30
N VAL A 476 2.59 -0.11 -5.25
CA VAL A 476 3.12 1.20 -5.66
C VAL A 476 2.00 2.19 -5.94
N HIS A 477 2.32 3.48 -5.99
CA HIS A 477 1.37 4.52 -6.37
C HIS A 477 1.43 4.78 -7.88
N ILE A 478 0.30 4.69 -8.61
CA ILE A 478 0.19 5.18 -10.00
C ILE A 478 -0.02 6.69 -9.95
N VAL A 479 1.00 7.44 -10.38
CA VAL A 479 0.98 8.92 -10.35
C VAL A 479 0.46 9.55 -11.64
N GLY A 480 0.24 8.74 -12.67
CA GLY A 480 -0.34 9.17 -13.93
C GLY A 480 -0.17 8.13 -15.02
N TYR A 481 -0.48 8.53 -16.26
CA TYR A 481 -0.35 7.68 -17.43
C TYR A 481 0.12 8.49 -18.64
N VAL A 482 0.56 7.82 -19.70
CA VAL A 482 0.85 8.42 -21.01
C VAL A 482 0.11 7.63 -22.07
N ASN A 483 -0.67 8.31 -22.91
CA ASN A 483 -1.29 7.68 -24.07
C ASN A 483 -0.28 7.64 -25.22
N THR A 484 -0.05 6.46 -25.78
CA THR A 484 0.86 6.25 -26.92
C THR A 484 0.13 5.79 -28.17
N GLY A 485 -1.17 5.48 -28.07
CA GLY A 485 -1.96 5.02 -29.20
C GLY A 485 -3.43 4.81 -28.85
N THR A 486 -4.11 4.09 -29.73
CA THR A 486 -5.52 3.72 -29.58
C THR A 486 -5.73 2.33 -30.15
N ARG A 487 -6.55 1.52 -29.49
CA ARG A 487 -6.99 0.20 -29.95
C ARG A 487 -8.50 0.20 -30.16
N THR A 488 -8.92 -0.23 -31.35
CA THR A 488 -10.33 -0.29 -31.74
C THR A 488 -10.82 -1.74 -31.74
N PHE A 489 -12.03 -1.95 -31.22
CA PHE A 489 -12.72 -3.21 -31.20
C PHE A 489 -14.05 -3.06 -31.93
N ASN A 490 -14.37 -4.00 -32.81
CA ASN A 490 -15.62 -4.03 -33.55
C ASN A 490 -16.59 -5.05 -32.94
N ASN A 491 -17.88 -4.83 -33.11
CA ASN A 491 -18.93 -5.73 -32.63
C ASN A 491 -18.81 -6.03 -31.12
N VAL A 492 -18.58 -4.98 -30.33
CA VAL A 492 -18.42 -5.10 -28.89
C VAL A 492 -19.74 -5.53 -28.25
N GLN A 493 -19.75 -6.71 -27.64
CA GLN A 493 -20.92 -7.30 -27.01
C GLN A 493 -20.80 -7.30 -25.48
N TYR A 494 -21.91 -6.99 -24.82
CA TYR A 494 -22.01 -6.89 -23.36
C TYR A 494 -23.26 -7.60 -22.85
N ARG A 495 -23.13 -8.49 -21.86
CA ARG A 495 -24.27 -9.24 -21.34
C ARG A 495 -25.03 -8.43 -20.29
N VAL A 496 -26.35 -8.37 -20.42
CA VAL A 496 -27.26 -7.71 -19.47
C VAL A 496 -28.41 -8.65 -19.17
N GLY A 497 -28.46 -9.19 -17.96
CA GLY A 497 -29.42 -10.24 -17.60
C GLY A 497 -29.32 -11.44 -18.54
N PRO A 498 -30.43 -11.94 -19.13
CA PRO A 498 -30.41 -13.04 -20.10
C PRO A 498 -30.00 -12.59 -21.52
N GLY A 499 -29.89 -11.29 -21.79
CA GLY A 499 -29.63 -10.73 -23.11
C GLY A 499 -28.19 -10.29 -23.35
N THR A 500 -27.90 -9.92 -24.59
CA THR A 500 -26.64 -9.27 -25.00
C THR A 500 -26.94 -7.99 -25.76
N VAL A 501 -26.28 -6.90 -25.37
CA VAL A 501 -26.32 -5.61 -26.07
C VAL A 501 -25.07 -5.51 -26.95
N ASN A 502 -25.23 -5.01 -28.16
CA ASN A 502 -24.13 -4.70 -29.07
C ASN A 502 -23.84 -3.20 -29.04
N PHE A 503 -22.65 -2.82 -28.58
CA PHE A 503 -22.16 -1.45 -28.54
C PHE A 503 -21.47 -1.00 -29.84
N GLY A 504 -21.42 -1.87 -30.85
CA GLY A 504 -20.81 -1.56 -32.13
C GLY A 504 -19.28 -1.46 -32.02
N THR A 505 -18.72 -0.36 -32.51
CA THR A 505 -17.27 -0.13 -32.50
C THR A 505 -16.88 0.78 -31.35
N LEU A 506 -15.95 0.31 -30.50
CA LEU A 506 -15.37 1.09 -29.41
C LEU A 506 -13.87 1.25 -29.60
N SER A 507 -13.35 2.43 -29.28
CA SER A 507 -11.92 2.75 -29.33
C SER A 507 -11.42 3.14 -27.94
N PHE A 508 -10.33 2.54 -27.51
CA PHE A 508 -9.75 2.76 -26.19
C PHE A 508 -8.31 3.27 -26.32
N PRO A 509 -7.87 4.23 -25.48
CA PRO A 509 -6.49 4.64 -25.45
C PRO A 509 -5.59 3.49 -24.99
N THR A 510 -4.40 3.39 -25.61
CA THR A 510 -3.32 2.49 -25.18
C THR A 510 -2.14 3.30 -24.70
N GLY A 511 -1.33 2.75 -23.80
CA GLY A 511 -0.25 3.52 -23.24
C GLY A 511 0.64 2.84 -22.22
N VAL A 512 1.29 3.70 -21.43
CA VAL A 512 2.09 3.34 -20.26
C VAL A 512 1.52 3.99 -19.01
N TRP A 513 1.72 3.33 -17.87
CA TRP A 513 1.33 3.76 -16.54
C TRP A 513 2.59 4.18 -15.79
N VAL A 514 2.58 5.36 -15.20
CA VAL A 514 3.74 5.88 -14.50
C VAL A 514 3.56 5.60 -13.02
N ILE A 515 4.47 4.82 -12.45
CA ILE A 515 4.45 4.48 -11.04
C ILE A 515 5.52 5.26 -10.27
N LYS A 516 5.17 5.61 -9.04
CA LYS A 516 6.09 6.07 -8.01
C LYS A 516 6.39 4.89 -7.08
N ASN A 517 7.65 4.45 -7.07
CA ASN A 517 8.10 3.31 -6.28
C ASN A 517 8.65 3.76 -4.90
N SER A 518 8.87 2.80 -4.00
CA SER A 518 9.37 2.97 -2.63
C SER A 518 10.77 2.40 -2.43
N TRP A 519 11.60 2.35 -3.47
CA TRP A 519 12.96 1.77 -3.44
C TRP A 519 14.05 2.83 -3.69
N SER A 520 13.83 4.04 -3.19
CA SER A 520 14.68 5.22 -3.42
C SER A 520 14.73 5.69 -4.88
N CYS A 521 15.39 6.82 -5.10
CA CYS A 521 15.72 7.37 -6.42
C CYS A 521 16.83 6.57 -7.13
N GLY A 522 17.49 5.66 -6.42
CA GLY A 522 18.40 4.69 -7.02
C GLY A 522 17.70 3.66 -7.89
N PHE A 523 16.38 3.49 -7.81
CA PHE A 523 15.63 2.57 -8.68
C PHE A 523 15.17 3.26 -9.97
N GLY A 524 15.09 2.52 -11.09
CA GLY A 524 14.40 2.96 -12.31
C GLY A 524 14.86 4.32 -12.86
N ASP A 525 13.92 5.15 -13.31
CA ASP A 525 14.19 6.53 -13.69
C ASP A 525 13.98 7.48 -12.51
N GLY A 526 14.78 7.29 -11.46
CA GLY A 526 14.79 8.20 -10.32
C GLY A 526 13.72 7.89 -9.29
N GLY A 527 13.40 6.61 -9.12
CA GLY A 527 12.31 6.09 -8.30
C GLY A 527 11.02 5.84 -9.08
N TYR A 528 10.98 6.18 -10.37
CA TYR A 528 9.83 6.00 -11.25
C TYR A 528 10.04 4.86 -12.24
N ALA A 529 8.94 4.26 -12.68
CA ALA A 529 8.93 3.33 -13.80
C ALA A 529 7.69 3.53 -14.68
N TYR A 530 7.80 3.09 -15.93
CA TYR A 530 6.82 3.27 -17.00
C TYR A 530 6.33 1.91 -17.45
N LEU A 531 5.20 1.46 -16.90
CA LEU A 531 4.66 0.12 -17.09
C LEU A 531 3.70 0.10 -18.30
N PRO A 532 4.00 -0.62 -19.39
CA PRO A 532 3.09 -0.73 -20.53
C PRO A 532 1.78 -1.43 -20.18
N ASP A 533 0.72 -1.17 -20.94
CA ASP A 533 -0.59 -1.85 -20.76
C ASP A 533 -0.49 -3.38 -20.66
N ALA A 534 0.41 -4.00 -21.43
CA ALA A 534 0.64 -5.44 -21.38
C ALA A 534 1.16 -5.92 -20.02
N PHE A 535 2.10 -5.17 -19.41
CA PHE A 535 2.59 -5.45 -18.07
C PHE A 535 1.46 -5.37 -17.05
N LEU A 536 0.68 -4.28 -17.11
CA LEU A 536 -0.44 -4.08 -16.20
C LEU A 536 -1.48 -5.22 -16.31
N ASP A 537 -1.81 -5.66 -17.52
CA ASP A 537 -2.81 -6.72 -17.71
C ASP A 537 -2.37 -8.08 -17.16
N GLN A 538 -1.08 -8.40 -17.23
CA GLN A 538 -0.57 -9.73 -16.90
C GLN A 538 -0.11 -9.87 -15.44
N GLU A 539 0.53 -8.83 -14.89
CA GLU A 539 1.23 -8.92 -13.59
C GLU A 539 0.39 -8.36 -12.43
N THR A 540 -0.77 -7.74 -12.70
CA THR A 540 -1.57 -7.07 -11.66
C THR A 540 -2.49 -8.03 -10.92
N TRP A 541 -2.41 -8.04 -9.60
CA TRP A 541 -3.33 -8.77 -8.72
C TRP A 541 -4.31 -7.87 -7.96
N GLY A 542 -4.19 -6.54 -8.05
CA GLY A 542 -5.21 -5.63 -7.52
C GLY A 542 -4.91 -4.16 -7.77
N VAL A 543 -5.94 -3.33 -7.70
CA VAL A 543 -5.81 -1.87 -7.71
C VAL A 543 -6.78 -1.27 -6.70
N PHE A 544 -6.27 -0.47 -5.77
CA PHE A 544 -7.08 0.23 -4.79
C PHE A 544 -7.25 1.69 -5.18
N ASN A 545 -8.48 2.18 -5.17
CA ASN A 545 -8.83 3.55 -5.53
C ASN A 545 -9.12 4.40 -4.29
N LEU A 546 -8.52 5.58 -4.20
CA LEU A 546 -8.91 6.65 -3.27
C LEU A 546 -9.53 7.81 -4.07
N PRO A 547 -10.85 8.07 -3.95
CA PRO A 547 -11.51 9.10 -4.75
C PRO A 547 -10.99 10.53 -4.49
N ALA A 548 -11.02 11.40 -5.50
CA ALA A 548 -10.42 12.74 -5.48
C ALA A 548 -10.81 13.65 -4.28
N GLY A 549 -12.02 13.48 -3.75
CA GLY A 549 -12.53 14.24 -2.58
C GLY A 549 -12.53 13.45 -1.27
N ALA A 550 -11.97 12.25 -1.27
CA ALA A 550 -12.06 11.33 -0.15
C ALA A 550 -10.95 11.57 0.88
N VAL A 551 -10.81 12.78 1.40
CA VAL A 551 -9.79 13.15 2.38
C VAL A 551 -10.37 14.04 3.48
N ALA A 552 -9.98 13.79 4.73
CA ALA A 552 -10.33 14.59 5.90
C ALA A 552 -9.08 14.89 6.73
N SER A 553 -9.14 15.94 7.54
CA SER A 553 -8.10 16.36 8.46
C SER A 553 -8.70 16.94 9.73
N ASP A 554 -7.94 16.91 10.82
CA ASP A 554 -8.19 17.69 12.05
C ASP A 554 -7.66 19.13 11.94
N MET A 555 -7.02 19.47 10.82
CA MET A 555 -6.58 20.83 10.51
C MET A 555 -7.78 21.78 10.41
N PRO A 556 -7.79 22.90 11.16
CA PRO A 556 -8.86 23.90 11.07
C PRO A 556 -9.05 24.43 9.65
N GLY A 557 -10.28 24.39 9.15
CA GLY A 557 -10.65 24.89 7.82
C GLY A 557 -10.21 24.01 6.64
N PHE A 558 -9.88 22.74 6.89
CA PHE A 558 -9.49 21.79 5.84
C PHE A 558 -10.60 21.47 4.84
#